data_AF-A0A7S4QCU5-F1
#
_entry.id   AF-A0A7S4QCU5-F1
#
_cell.length_a   1.000
_cell.length_b   1.000
_cell.length_c   1.000
_cell.angle_alpha   90.00
_cell.angle_beta   90.00
_cell.angle_gamma   90.00
#
_symmetry.space_group_name_H-M   'P 1'
#
loop_
_entity.id
_entity.type
_entity.pdbx_description
1 polymer ?
#
loop_
_entity_poly.entity_id
_entity_poly.type
_entity_poly.pdbx_seq_one_letter_code
_entity_poly.pdbx_strand_id
1 'polypeptide(L)'
;KTQLTFFYEITKERFPGKKRFLMGESMGGAICYQNYNRNPSRWNGIVFVAPMCKVSDNMLPPDWVINLLLRLMGPAGTETILGYLPLTPSKGDISLLSHRLDEKRQMAITVPFVYGRVPRLNTAREILVSAL
;
A
#
# COMPACT_ATOMS: atom_id res chain seq x y z
N LYS A 1 12.03 -12.21 -10.82
CA LYS A 1 10.62 -12.27 -11.30
C LYS A 1 9.72 -11.67 -10.24
N THR A 2 8.90 -10.67 -10.56
CA THR A 2 7.90 -10.11 -9.65
C THR A 2 6.81 -11.14 -9.34
N GLN A 3 6.23 -11.10 -8.14
CA GLN A 3 5.20 -12.05 -7.70
C GLN A 3 3.98 -12.09 -8.63
N LEU A 4 3.58 -10.94 -9.18
CA LEU A 4 2.49 -10.84 -10.15
C LEU A 4 2.79 -11.54 -11.48
N THR A 5 4.02 -11.44 -11.97
CA THR A 5 4.44 -12.14 -13.20
C THR A 5 4.44 -13.64 -12.96
N PHE A 6 4.93 -14.10 -11.80
CA PHE A 6 4.87 -15.50 -11.41
C PHE A 6 3.42 -16.01 -11.36
N PHE A 7 2.52 -15.27 -10.71
CA PHE A 7 1.09 -15.60 -10.65
C PHE A 7 0.46 -15.70 -12.05
N TYR A 8 0.76 -14.73 -12.92
CA TYR A 8 0.24 -14.72 -14.29
C TYR A 8 0.70 -15.95 -15.09
N GLU A 9 1.99 -16.29 -15.06
CA GLU A 9 2.51 -17.45 -15.79
C GLU A 9 1.91 -18.76 -15.27
N ILE A 10 1.87 -18.96 -13.94
CA ILE A 10 1.31 -20.17 -13.34
C ILE A 10 -0.17 -20.33 -13.66
N THR A 11 -0.94 -19.24 -13.60
CA THR A 11 -2.38 -19.30 -13.92
C THR A 11 -2.65 -19.52 -15.40
N LYS A 12 -1.80 -18.99 -16.28
CA LYS A 12 -1.89 -19.25 -17.72
C LYS A 12 -1.58 -20.70 -18.06
N GLU A 13 -0.56 -21.28 -17.44
CA GLU A 13 -0.10 -22.65 -17.69
C GLU A 13 -1.03 -23.69 -17.05
N ARG A 14 -1.33 -23.55 -15.75
CA ARG A 14 -2.03 -24.59 -14.97
C ARG A 14 -3.54 -24.43 -14.93
N PHE A 15 -4.06 -23.24 -15.21
CA PHE A 15 -5.49 -22.93 -15.11
C PHE A 15 -6.02 -22.23 -16.37
N PRO A 16 -5.87 -22.86 -17.56
CA PRO A 16 -6.31 -22.27 -18.81
C PRO A 16 -7.82 -21.97 -18.79
N GLY A 17 -8.21 -20.83 -19.37
CA GLY A 17 -9.61 -20.39 -19.43
C GLY A 17 -10.18 -19.82 -18.12
N LYS A 18 -9.48 -19.91 -16.99
CA LYS A 18 -9.93 -19.29 -15.73
C LYS A 18 -9.69 -17.78 -15.73
N LYS A 19 -10.62 -17.06 -15.10
CA LYS A 19 -10.53 -15.61 -14.93
C LYS A 19 -9.53 -15.28 -13.83
N ARG A 20 -8.77 -14.20 -14.02
CA ARG A 20 -7.76 -13.69 -13.08
C ARG A 20 -8.23 -12.36 -12.53
N PHE A 21 -8.34 -12.26 -11.20
CA PHE A 21 -8.72 -11.03 -10.53
C PHE A 21 -7.60 -10.58 -9.59
N LEU A 22 -7.41 -9.28 -9.49
CA LEU A 22 -6.61 -8.68 -8.42
C LEU A 22 -7.52 -8.38 -7.23
N MET A 23 -7.04 -8.60 -6.02
CA MET A 23 -7.78 -8.26 -4.81
C MET A 23 -6.88 -7.42 -3.92
N GLY A 24 -7.42 -6.30 -3.44
CA GLY A 24 -6.65 -5.37 -2.62
C GLY A 24 -7.52 -4.73 -1.54
N GLU A 25 -6.98 -4.74 -0.32
CA GLU A 25 -7.57 -4.07 0.84
C GLU A 25 -6.83 -2.77 1.14
N SER A 26 -7.54 -1.71 1.53
CA SER A 26 -6.94 -0.41 1.86
C SER A 26 -6.00 0.08 0.74
N MET A 27 -4.75 0.44 1.08
CA MET A 27 -3.71 0.80 0.10
C MET A 27 -3.49 -0.28 -0.97
N GLY A 28 -3.65 -1.56 -0.62
CA GLY A 28 -3.55 -2.67 -1.55
C GLY A 28 -4.57 -2.60 -2.69
N GLY A 29 -5.75 -2.02 -2.45
CA GLY A 29 -6.74 -1.75 -3.51
C GLY A 29 -6.17 -0.80 -4.57
N ALA A 30 -5.54 0.29 -4.13
CA ALA A 30 -4.95 1.27 -5.01
C ALA A 30 -3.75 0.70 -5.81
N ILE A 31 -2.93 -0.13 -5.17
CA ILE A 31 -1.86 -0.89 -5.83
C ILE A 31 -2.44 -1.86 -6.89
N CYS A 32 -3.55 -2.53 -6.61
CA CYS A 32 -4.22 -3.40 -7.57
C CYS A 32 -4.72 -2.61 -8.79
N TYR A 33 -5.30 -1.44 -8.57
CA TYR A 33 -5.75 -0.54 -9.63
C TYR A 33 -4.60 -0.10 -10.54
N GLN A 34 -3.48 0.33 -9.95
CA GLN A 34 -2.30 0.69 -10.75
C GLN A 34 -1.76 -0.49 -11.56
N ASN A 35 -1.72 -1.69 -10.99
CA ASN A 35 -1.27 -2.89 -11.70
C ASN A 35 -2.22 -3.32 -12.82
N TYR A 36 -3.52 -3.15 -12.61
CA TYR A 36 -4.52 -3.36 -13.66
C TYR A 36 -4.30 -2.40 -14.82
N ASN A 37 -4.15 -1.10 -14.55
CA ASN A 37 -3.92 -0.08 -15.56
C ASN A 37 -2.61 -0.28 -16.34
N ARG A 38 -1.56 -0.79 -15.70
CA ARG A 38 -0.28 -1.10 -16.37
C ARG A 38 -0.40 -2.24 -17.37
N ASN A 39 -1.23 -3.25 -17.11
CA ASN A 39 -1.40 -4.42 -17.99
C ASN A 39 -2.85 -4.92 -18.00
N PRO A 40 -3.81 -4.17 -18.61
CA PRO A 40 -5.23 -4.51 -18.53
C PRO A 40 -5.54 -5.88 -19.13
N SER A 41 -4.79 -6.30 -20.16
CA SER A 41 -4.97 -7.60 -20.82
C SER A 41 -4.66 -8.82 -19.94
N ARG A 42 -3.90 -8.66 -18.85
CA ARG A 42 -3.54 -9.76 -17.94
C ARG A 42 -4.66 -10.10 -16.97
N TRP A 43 -5.55 -9.15 -16.70
CA TRP A 43 -6.51 -9.20 -15.60
C TRP A 43 -7.94 -9.06 -16.10
N ASN A 44 -8.87 -9.81 -15.50
CA ASN A 44 -10.28 -9.74 -15.84
C ASN A 44 -11.05 -8.74 -14.98
N GLY A 45 -10.48 -8.30 -13.86
CA GLY A 45 -11.08 -7.30 -12.99
C GLY A 45 -10.33 -7.15 -11.68
N ILE A 46 -10.87 -6.30 -10.81
CA ILE A 46 -10.32 -6.00 -9.48
C ILE A 46 -11.43 -6.12 -8.45
N VAL A 47 -11.11 -6.69 -7.30
CA VAL A 47 -11.96 -6.75 -6.10
C VAL A 47 -11.39 -5.79 -5.07
N PHE A 48 -12.14 -4.73 -4.77
CA PHE A 48 -11.77 -3.76 -3.75
C PHE A 48 -12.40 -4.10 -2.40
N VAL A 49 -11.58 -4.06 -1.35
CA VAL A 49 -12.03 -4.18 0.04
C VAL A 49 -11.61 -2.91 0.77
N ALA A 50 -12.55 -2.02 1.07
CA ALA A 50 -12.25 -0.72 1.71
C ALA A 50 -11.01 -0.02 1.08
N PRO A 51 -10.97 0.20 -0.24
CA PRO A 51 -9.77 0.69 -0.92
C PRO A 51 -9.41 2.10 -0.47
N MET A 52 -8.11 2.40 -0.44
CA MET A 52 -7.61 3.75 -0.19
C MET A 52 -7.80 4.60 -1.45
N CYS A 53 -8.84 5.42 -1.47
CA CYS A 53 -9.09 6.32 -2.60
C CYS A 53 -8.23 7.58 -2.54
N LYS A 54 -8.10 8.20 -1.36
CA LYS A 54 -7.33 9.44 -1.18
C LYS A 54 -6.73 9.44 0.22
N VAL A 55 -5.53 10.00 0.37
CA VAL A 55 -4.99 10.34 1.69
C VAL A 55 -5.65 11.63 2.17
N SER A 56 -6.25 11.61 3.36
CA SER A 56 -6.88 12.80 3.95
C SER A 56 -5.90 13.97 4.03
N ASP A 57 -6.33 15.17 3.65
CA ASP A 57 -5.46 16.37 3.64
C ASP A 57 -4.95 16.68 5.06
N ASN A 58 -5.74 16.34 6.08
CA ASN A 58 -5.35 16.47 7.49
C ASN A 58 -4.25 15.48 7.92
N MET A 59 -3.98 14.44 7.15
CA MET A 59 -2.96 13.43 7.43
C MET A 59 -1.65 13.72 6.68
N LEU A 60 -1.69 14.61 5.68
CA LEU A 60 -0.53 14.95 4.88
C LEU A 60 0.36 15.96 5.61
N PRO A 61 1.69 15.75 5.62
CA PRO A 61 2.62 16.78 6.05
C PRO A 61 2.69 17.91 5.00
N PRO A 62 3.33 19.05 5.31
CA PRO A 62 3.51 20.13 4.35
C PRO A 62 4.17 19.66 3.05
N ASP A 63 3.78 20.24 1.92
CA ASP A 63 4.22 19.80 0.57
C ASP A 63 5.73 19.74 0.40
N TRP A 64 6.49 20.64 1.03
CA TRP A 64 7.95 20.62 0.96
C TRP A 64 8.55 19.37 1.62
N VAL A 65 7.92 18.85 2.67
CA VAL A 65 8.32 17.62 3.37
C VAL A 65 8.04 16.41 2.48
N ILE A 66 6.88 16.39 1.82
CA ILE A 66 6.51 15.36 0.84
C ILE A 66 7.54 15.34 -0.29
N ASN A 67 7.84 16.50 -0.88
CA ASN A 67 8.79 16.62 -1.98
C ASN A 67 10.20 16.18 -1.56
N LEU A 68 10.66 16.54 -0.36
CA LEU A 68 11.93 16.09 0.18
C LEU A 68 11.96 14.57 0.36
N LEU A 69 10.92 14.00 0.96
CA LEU A 69 10.77 12.55 1.15
C LEU A 69 10.85 11.81 -0.18
N LEU A 70 10.08 12.23 -1.18
CA LEU A 70 10.06 11.59 -2.50
C LEU A 70 11.43 11.68 -3.20
N ARG A 71 12.13 12.81 -3.09
CA ARG A 71 13.49 12.96 -3.64
C ARG A 71 14.52 12.06 -2.95
N LEU A 72 14.47 11.96 -1.63
CA LEU A 72 15.37 11.10 -0.85
C LEU A 72 15.12 9.62 -1.11
N MET A 73 13.86 9.24 -1.27
CA MET A 73 13.44 7.85 -1.42
C MET A 73 13.44 7.35 -2.86
N GLY A 74 13.50 8.25 -3.85
CA GLY A 74 13.49 7.90 -5.26
C GLY A 74 12.13 7.38 -5.76
N PRO A 75 12.08 6.77 -6.95
CA PRO A 75 10.83 6.30 -7.55
C PRO A 75 10.18 5.17 -6.75
N ALA A 76 8.86 4.99 -6.94
CA ALA A 76 8.11 3.91 -6.31
C ALA A 76 8.72 2.52 -6.61
N GLY A 77 8.77 1.66 -5.59
CA GLY A 77 9.44 0.36 -5.66
C GLY A 77 10.97 0.38 -5.51
N THR A 78 11.58 1.54 -5.24
CA THR A 78 13.02 1.61 -4.91
C THR A 78 13.26 1.14 -3.47
N GLU A 79 14.17 0.20 -3.29
CA GLU A 79 14.59 -0.27 -1.97
C GLU A 79 15.87 0.44 -1.54
N THR A 80 15.80 1.19 -0.44
CA THR A 80 16.97 1.83 0.17
C THR A 80 17.04 1.46 1.65
N ILE A 81 18.24 1.47 2.22
CA ILE A 81 18.44 1.19 3.66
C ILE A 81 17.64 2.19 4.51
N LEU A 82 17.61 3.46 4.11
CA LEU A 82 16.80 4.50 4.74
C LEU A 82 15.30 4.17 4.70
N GLY A 83 14.84 3.53 3.63
CA GLY A 83 13.45 3.14 3.44
C GLY A 83 12.84 2.28 4.54
N TYR A 84 13.67 1.52 5.26
CA TYR A 84 13.24 0.66 6.37
C TYR A 84 13.07 1.41 7.68
N LEU A 85 13.55 2.66 7.77
CA LEU A 85 13.50 3.45 8.98
C LEU A 85 12.09 4.02 9.21
N PRO A 86 11.53 3.90 10.43
CA PRO A 86 10.26 4.50 10.81
C PRO A 86 10.46 5.96 11.26
N LEU A 87 10.83 6.81 10.29
CA LEU A 87 11.10 8.24 10.49
C LEU A 87 10.11 9.12 9.72
N THR A 88 8.97 8.56 9.31
CA THR A 88 7.96 9.31 8.56
C THR A 88 7.33 10.37 9.47
N PRO A 89 7.16 11.61 8.97
CA PRO A 89 6.45 12.67 9.70
C PRO A 89 4.94 12.43 9.62
N SER A 90 4.46 11.34 10.24
CA SER A 90 3.03 11.03 10.39
C SER A 90 2.52 11.42 11.78
N LYS A 91 1.21 11.58 11.91
CA LYS A 91 0.52 11.88 13.18
C LYS A 91 0.47 10.70 14.17
N GLY A 92 1.27 9.66 13.96
CA GLY A 92 1.29 8.44 14.78
C GLY A 92 1.28 7.15 13.98
N ASP A 93 1.06 6.05 14.69
CA ASP A 93 0.96 4.69 14.15
C ASP A 93 -0.33 4.51 13.32
N ILE A 94 -0.19 3.96 12.11
CA ILE A 94 -1.31 3.67 11.22
C ILE A 94 -2.32 2.75 11.89
N SER A 95 -1.88 1.78 12.70
CA SER A 95 -2.76 0.81 13.36
C SER A 95 -3.75 1.49 14.31
N LEU A 96 -3.31 2.53 15.02
CA LEU A 96 -4.16 3.35 15.88
C LEU A 96 -5.05 4.31 15.08
N LEU A 97 -4.51 4.87 14.00
CA LEU A 97 -5.21 5.84 13.15
C LEU A 97 -6.28 5.18 12.24
N SER A 98 -6.14 3.89 11.95
CA SER A 98 -7.07 3.14 11.09
C SER A 98 -8.39 2.79 11.77
N HIS A 99 -8.43 2.84 13.11
CA HIS A 99 -9.62 2.53 13.88
C HIS A 99 -10.21 3.80 14.51
N ARG A 100 -11.51 4.02 14.28
CA ARG A 100 -12.24 5.14 14.88
C ARG A 100 -12.62 4.89 16.34
N LEU A 101 -12.98 3.65 16.67
CA LEU A 101 -13.44 3.24 18.00
C LEU A 101 -12.27 2.85 18.89
N ASP A 102 -12.27 3.32 20.14
CA ASP A 102 -11.19 3.04 21.09
C ASP A 102 -11.09 1.55 21.44
N GLU A 103 -12.22 0.86 21.60
CA GLU A 103 -12.23 -0.60 21.81
C GLU A 103 -11.50 -1.36 20.69
N LYS A 104 -11.69 -0.93 19.43
CA LYS A 104 -11.00 -1.51 18.27
C LYS A 104 -9.51 -1.18 18.26
N ARG A 105 -9.12 0.02 18.71
CA ARG A 105 -7.71 0.39 18.90
C ARG A 105 -7.05 -0.49 19.96
N GLN A 106 -7.71 -0.71 21.08
CA GLN A 106 -7.22 -1.58 22.15
C GLN A 106 -7.05 -3.03 21.66
N MET A 107 -8.02 -3.56 20.90
CA MET A 107 -7.85 -4.88 20.29
C MET A 107 -6.68 -4.91 19.31
N ALA A 108 -6.52 -3.90 18.46
CA ALA A 108 -5.44 -3.86 17.46
C ALA A 108 -4.03 -3.88 18.10
N ILE A 109 -3.82 -3.16 19.20
CA ILE A 109 -2.52 -3.15 19.90
C ILE A 109 -2.21 -4.46 20.63
N THR A 110 -3.23 -5.26 20.97
CA THR A 110 -3.01 -6.58 21.60
C THR A 110 -2.50 -7.63 20.64
N VAL A 111 -2.61 -7.39 19.32
CA VAL A 111 -2.18 -8.35 18.30
C VAL A 111 -0.65 -8.30 18.17
N PRO A 112 0.07 -9.40 18.48
CA PRO A 112 1.55 -9.39 18.53
C PRO A 112 2.21 -9.16 17.17
N PHE A 113 1.48 -9.40 16.07
CA PHE A 113 1.96 -9.23 14.70
C PHE A 113 1.66 -7.86 14.10
N VAL A 114 0.93 -7.00 14.81
CA VAL A 114 0.59 -5.66 14.30
C VAL A 114 1.82 -4.76 14.40
N TYR A 115 2.09 -4.03 13.31
CA TYR A 115 3.14 -3.05 13.29
C TYR A 115 2.75 -1.82 14.12
N GLY A 116 3.47 -1.59 15.22
CA GLY A 116 3.13 -0.59 16.24
C GLY A 116 3.93 0.72 16.17
N ARG A 117 4.37 1.16 14.97
CA ARG A 117 5.23 2.35 14.81
C ARG A 117 4.72 3.23 13.67
N VAL A 118 5.22 4.47 13.60
CA VAL A 118 5.01 5.31 12.43
C VAL A 118 5.45 4.58 11.15
N PRO A 119 4.81 4.84 10.00
CA PRO A 119 5.15 4.17 8.75
C PRO A 119 6.65 4.28 8.43
N ARG A 120 7.20 3.25 7.81
CA ARG A 120 8.57 3.31 7.26
C ARG A 120 8.62 4.27 6.08
N LEU A 121 9.78 4.85 5.80
CA LEU A 121 9.92 5.83 4.71
C LEU A 121 9.51 5.25 3.33
N ASN A 122 9.81 3.97 3.07
CA ASN A 122 9.31 3.28 1.87
C ASN A 122 7.79 3.20 1.86
N THR A 123 7.18 2.78 2.97
CA THR A 123 5.73 2.67 3.10
C THR A 123 5.04 4.01 2.92
N ALA A 124 5.59 5.09 3.49
CA ALA A 124 5.08 6.44 3.33
C ALA A 124 5.14 6.91 1.86
N ARG A 125 6.26 6.65 1.16
CA ARG A 125 6.37 6.91 -0.28
C ARG A 125 5.28 6.16 -1.04
N GLU A 126 5.10 4.87 -0.78
CA GLU A 126 4.08 4.08 -1.49
C GLU A 126 2.67 4.59 -1.22
N ILE A 127 2.33 4.99 0.02
CA ILE A 127 1.02 5.61 0.33
C ILE A 127 0.78 6.87 -0.52
N LEU A 128 1.79 7.74 -0.60
CA LEU A 128 1.70 9.02 -1.32
C LEU A 128 1.58 8.84 -2.83
N VAL A 129 2.29 7.86 -3.40
CA VAL A 129 2.32 7.60 -4.85
C VAL A 129 1.19 6.67 -5.29
N SER A 130 0.63 5.87 -4.39
CA SER A 130 -0.35 4.83 -4.73
C SER A 130 -1.81 5.26 -4.59
N ALA A 131 -2.12 6.39 -3.95
CA ALA A 131 -3.51 6.87 -3.84
C ALA A 131 -4.19 6.94 -5.22
N LEU A 132 -5.48 6.54 -5.29
CA LEU A 132 -6.28 6.55 -6.51
C LEU A 132 -6.52 7.98 -7.02
#